data_AF-A0A8C7AQ12-F1
#
_entry.id   AF-A0A8C7AQ12-F1
#
_cell.length_a   1.000
_cell.length_b   1.000
_cell.length_c   1.000
_cell.angle_alpha   90.00
_cell.angle_beta   90.00
_cell.angle_gamma   90.00
#
_symmetry.space_group_name_H-M   'P 1'
#
loop_
_entity.id
_entity.type
_entity.pdbx_description
1 polymer ?
#
loop_
_entity_poly.entity_id
_entity_poly.type
_entity_poly.pdbx_seq_one_letter_code
_entity_poly.pdbx_strand_id
1 'polypeptide(L)' 'MWKLLPVAGPARGKEPFRLLTGVEYVVGRKNCGILIEGDQSISRNHAVLTANFSVTYLVCH' A
#
# COMPACT_ATOMS: atom_id res chain seq x y z
N MET A 1 -0.19 -12.94 -0.87
CA MET A 1 0.18 -11.93 0.14
C MET A 1 0.98 -10.84 -0.56
N TRP A 2 0.54 -9.58 -0.48
CA TRP A 2 1.19 -8.46 -1.16
C TRP A 2 2.21 -7.79 -0.24
N LYS A 3 3.35 -7.40 -0.81
CA LYS A 3 4.45 -6.77 -0.08
C LYS A 3 4.91 -5.53 -0.83
N LEU A 4 4.82 -4.37 -0.17
CA LEU A 4 5.36 -3.11 -0.65
C LEU A 4 6.81 -2.95 -0.21
N LEU A 5 7.66 -2.67 -1.20
CA LEU A 5 9.09 -2.44 -1.02
C LEU A 5 9.42 -1.07 -1.61
N PRO A 6 10.05 -0.15 -0.84
CA PRO A 6 10.54 1.09 -1.41
C PRO A 6 11.67 0.82 -2.42
N VAL A 7 11.62 1.51 -3.56
CA VAL A 7 12.60 1.37 -4.66
C VAL A 7 13.99 1.85 -4.24
N ALA A 8 14.06 2.85 -3.35
CA ALA A 8 15.32 3.40 -2.82
C ALA A 8 16.10 2.42 -1.89
N GLY A 9 15.75 1.13 -1.91
CA GLY A 9 16.24 0.12 -0.98
C GLY A 9 15.53 0.18 0.37
N PRO A 10 15.81 -0.75 1.28
CA PRO A 10 15.28 -0.69 2.64
C PRO A 10 15.72 0.63 3.28
N ALA A 11 14.78 1.58 3.38
CA ALA A 11 14.96 2.77 4.20
C ALA A 11 15.38 2.26 5.58
N ARG A 12 16.60 2.61 6.01
CA ARG A 12 17.28 2.05 7.19
C ARG A 12 16.29 1.76 8.33
N GLY A 13 15.98 0.48 8.56
CA GLY A 13 15.12 0.02 9.65
C GLY A 13 13.60 -0.04 9.41
N LYS A 14 13.07 0.28 8.22
CA LYS A 14 11.65 0.06 7.91
C LYS A 14 11.43 -1.33 7.31
N GLU A 15 10.70 -2.17 8.02
CA GLU A 15 10.23 -3.44 7.48
C GLU A 15 9.30 -3.23 6.27
N PRO A 16 9.27 -4.18 5.33
CA PRO A 16 8.38 -4.11 4.18
C PRO A 16 6.90 -4.07 4.60
N PHE A 17 6.12 -3.19 3.98
CA PHE A 17 4.69 -3.10 4.27
C PHE A 17 3.97 -4.32 3.70
N ARG A 18 3.41 -5.15 4.59
CA ARG A 18 2.59 -6.30 4.21
C ARG A 18 1.14 -5.85 4.12
N LEU A 19 0.57 -5.91 2.92
CA LEU A 19 -0.85 -5.62 2.74
C LEU A 19 -1.65 -6.88 3.04
N LEU A 20 -2.53 -6.78 4.03
CA LEU A 20 -3.53 -7.78 4.35
C LEU A 20 -4.74 -7.58 3.45
N THR A 21 -5.33 -8.70 3.01
CA THR A 21 -6.53 -8.67 2.19
C THR A 21 -7.71 -8.12 2.99
N GLY A 22 -8.48 -7.20 2.41
CA GLY A 22 -9.63 -6.57 3.07
C GLY A 22 -9.26 -5.42 4.01
N VAL A 23 -7.98 -5.04 4.10
CA VAL A 23 -7.54 -3.89 4.89
C VAL A 23 -7.25 -2.71 3.97
N GLU A 24 -7.73 -1.54 4.38
CA GLU A 24 -7.51 -0.27 3.68
C GLU A 24 -6.25 0.40 4.21
N TYR A 25 -5.29 0.64 3.31
CA TYR A 25 -4.04 1.32 3.63
C TYR A 25 -4.01 2.67 2.95
N VAL A 26 -4.10 3.75 3.74
CA VAL A 26 -3.98 5.11 3.21
C VAL A 26 -2.52 5.42 2.92
N VAL A 27 -2.26 5.90 1.71
CA VAL A 27 -0.97 6.38 1.22
C VAL A 27 -1.00 7.91 1.17
N GLY A 28 0.05 8.53 1.69
CA GLY A 28 0.18 9.98 1.62
C GLY A 28 1.43 10.49 2.32
N ARG A 29 1.60 11.81 2.31
CA ARG A 29 2.79 12.45 2.91
C ARG A 29 2.66 12.85 4.37
N LYS A 30 1.48 12.69 4.99
CA LYS A 30 1.25 13.04 6.41
C LYS A 30 0.14 12.19 7.03
N ASN A 31 0.34 11.71 8.26
CA ASN A 31 -0.67 10.97 9.06
C ASN A 31 -1.32 9.80 8.33
N CYS A 32 -0.53 8.98 7.63
CA CYS A 32 -1.01 7.86 6.82
C CYS A 32 -0.24 6.58 7.16
N GLY A 33 -0.88 5.43 6.93
CA GLY A 33 -0.25 4.12 7.16
C GLY A 33 0.98 3.92 6.27
N ILE A 34 0.89 4.32 5.00
CA ILE A 34 2.01 4.30 4.06
C ILE A 34 2.46 5.75 3.84
N LEU A 35 3.47 6.14 4.62
CA LEU A 35 4.03 7.49 4.59
C LEU A 35 5.09 7.63 3.49
N ILE A 36 4.85 8.53 2.53
CA ILE A 36 5.83 8.92 1.52
C ILE A 36 6.34 10.32 1.87
N GLU A 37 7.51 10.37 2.50
CA GLU A 37 8.13 11.62 2.95
C GLU A 37 8.88 12.30 1.81
N GLY A 38 8.85 13.65 1.80
CA GLY A 38 9.67 14.45 0.90
C GLY A 38 9.08 14.70 -0.50
N ASP A 39 7.95 14.10 -0.83
CA ASP A 39 7.27 14.37 -2.11
C ASP A 39 6.14 15.40 -1.94
N GLN A 40 6.35 16.60 -2.50
CA GLN A 40 5.40 17.70 -2.42
C GLN A 40 4.22 17.55 -3.41
N SER A 41 4.36 16.72 -4.44
CA SER A 41 3.28 16.40 -5.37
C SER A 41 2.23 15.46 -4.75
N ILE A 42 2.59 14.78 -3.65
CA ILE A 42 1.73 13.85 -2.94
C ILE A 42 0.86 14.60 -1.91
N SER A 43 -0.43 14.29 -1.93
CA SER A 43 -1.41 14.85 -0.99
C SER A 43 -1.23 14.26 0.42
N ARG A 44 -1.83 14.91 1.42
CA ARG A 44 -1.85 14.39 2.81
C ARG A 44 -2.46 12.99 2.86
N ASN A 45 -3.61 12.83 2.22
CA ASN A 45 -4.28 11.55 1.95
C ASN A 45 -4.39 11.46 0.43
N HIS A 46 -3.48 10.73 -0.21
CA HIS A 46 -3.35 10.75 -1.66
C HIS A 46 -4.05 9.56 -2.33
N ALA A 47 -3.91 8.37 -1.77
CA ALA A 47 -4.54 7.17 -2.29
C ALA A 47 -4.91 6.21 -1.17
N VAL A 48 -5.81 5.28 -1.46
CA VAL A 48 -6.14 4.14 -0.60
C VAL A 48 -5.79 2.87 -1.36
N LEU A 49 -4.94 2.04 -0.76
CA LEU A 49 -4.57 0.74 -1.27
C LEU A 49 -5.35 -0.33 -0.51
N THR A 50 -6.09 -1.15 -1.26
CA THR A 50 -6.83 -2.28 -0.70
C THR A 50 -6.46 -3.52 -1.49
N ALA A 51 -5.83 -4.48 -0.83
CA ALA A 51 -5.65 -5.80 -1.42
C ALA A 51 -6.98 -6.56 -1.28
N ASN A 52 -7.56 -7.02 -2.39
CA ASN A 52 -8.76 -7.87 -2.35
C ASN A 52 -8.43 -9.27 -2.87
N PHE A 53 -9.30 -10.24 -2.57
CA PHE A 53 -9.22 -11.55 -3.17
C PHE A 53 -9.43 -11.41 -4.69
N SER A 54 -8.70 -12.22 -5.46
CA SER A 54 -9.00 -12.33 -6.88
C SER A 54 -10.41 -12.86 -7.02
N VAL A 55 -11.32 -12.04 -7.57
CA VAL A 55 -12.66 -12.52 -7.95
C VAL A 55 -12.43 -13.48 -9.11
N THR A 56 -12.33 -14.76 -8.78
CA THR A 56 -12.28 -15.80 -9.78
C THR A 56 -13.74 -16.03 -10.16
N TYR A 57 -14.15 -15.52 -11.32
CA TYR A 57 -15.44 -15.83 -11.92
C TYR A 57 -15.42 -17.31 -12.34
N LEU A 58 -15.57 -18.22 -11.39
CA LEU A 58 -15.79 -19.62 -11.69
C LEU A 58 -17.23 -19.74 -12.20
N VAL A 59 -17.39 -19.52 -13.51
CA VAL A 59 -18.61 -19.90 -14.22
C VAL A 59 -18.56 -21.43 -14.30
N CYS A 60 -19.38 -22.11 -13.49
CA CYS A 60 -19.68 -23.52 -13.73
C CYS A 60 -20.33 -23.61 -15.11
N HIS A 61 -19.65 -24.30 -16.03
CA HIS A 61 -20.17 -24.64 -17.35
C HIS A 61 -20.56 -26.12 -17.39
#